data_AF-A0A9E0H8R3-F1
#
_entry.id   AF-A0A9E0H8R3-F1
#
_cell.length_a   1.000
_cell.length_b   1.000
_cell.length_c   1.000
_cell.angle_alpha   90.00
_cell.angle_beta   90.00
_cell.angle_gamma   90.00
#
_symmetry.space_group_name_H-M   'P 1'
#
loop_
_entity.id
_entity.type
_entity.pdbx_description
1 polymer ?
#
loop_
_entity_poly.entity_id
_entity_poly.type
_entity_poly.pdbx_seq_one_letter_code
_entity_poly.pdbx_strand_id
1 'polypeptide(L)'
;MASLRLVLALTLAAGCSSGLRYQAVGTGRVVAAGAPTAVGPGGDPHAGLPATVALPPGLPHSTYDVRFEVWLARAAEVDWTLTCGSAMASGVVGEPFEAYRARRLVELRRQREEAQRQAAAVGAAVGELVLGQTTATVAAATPNASAEATATVDGAAVGAAVGASAVSTDVELAPGDVGAGLHRGRATVVVPDAEATTCALVVAPREPDLTATGQFHVARQDDRAQREAVAHAKIAVAARADLYAQLQHRIATARPAVVAVQVAAAPPPVAIDAALEARVDVEWAAEEARARALAEARAAAARAQAEAHRQIAQTRFELVATLERRGASRDYHARIAGVCRGTRARLRDELIADGADPELRLRLRLAATAERERRAAAAAAERARLEALAEARLELALAVRGRLVAQHVARGGAVRTAMPAPIDEMPGEPPMAGYAWEPGHWIWYGGQWRWQAGYWLGTNASAAVATSTPGPAAPVVVAPAVPAGVTIGVTVGVGVGVGAARPAPARPQTQDHRRR
;
A
#
# COMPACT_ATOMS: atom_id res chain seq x y z
N MET A 1 -15.85 -31.40 -17.60
CA MET A 1 -16.45 -30.73 -16.43
C MET A 1 -15.43 -30.09 -15.47
N ALA A 2 -14.17 -30.57 -15.41
CA ALA A 2 -13.12 -29.94 -14.58
C ALA A 2 -12.70 -28.54 -15.08
N SER A 3 -12.62 -28.32 -16.39
CA SER A 3 -12.18 -27.02 -16.95
C SER A 3 -13.21 -25.89 -16.78
N LEU A 4 -14.50 -26.20 -16.68
CA LEU A 4 -15.56 -25.19 -16.46
C LEU A 4 -15.57 -24.68 -15.00
N ARG A 5 -15.19 -25.54 -14.05
CA ARG A 5 -15.08 -25.16 -12.62
C ARG A 5 -13.85 -24.30 -12.34
N LEU A 6 -12.74 -24.54 -13.06
CA LEU A 6 -11.53 -23.71 -12.95
C LEU A 6 -11.78 -22.29 -13.49
N VAL A 7 -12.48 -22.15 -14.61
CA VAL A 7 -12.83 -20.84 -15.20
C VAL A 7 -13.81 -20.07 -14.31
N LEU A 8 -14.79 -20.75 -13.70
CA LEU A 8 -15.76 -20.11 -12.80
C LEU A 8 -15.12 -19.64 -11.48
N ALA A 9 -14.18 -20.43 -10.93
CA ALA A 9 -13.43 -20.06 -9.73
C ALA A 9 -12.46 -18.88 -9.98
N LEU A 10 -11.81 -18.84 -11.14
CA LEU A 10 -10.97 -17.70 -11.57
C LEU A 10 -11.79 -16.42 -11.78
N THR A 11 -13.04 -16.51 -12.25
CA THR A 11 -13.91 -15.32 -12.39
C THR A 11 -14.50 -14.83 -11.07
N LEU A 12 -14.69 -15.68 -10.07
CA LEU A 12 -15.22 -15.28 -8.76
C LEU A 12 -14.15 -14.70 -7.83
N ALA A 13 -12.89 -15.15 -7.93
CA ALA A 13 -11.77 -14.55 -7.19
C ALA A 13 -11.43 -13.11 -7.62
N ALA A 14 -11.77 -12.72 -8.85
CA ALA A 14 -11.57 -11.36 -9.36
C ALA A 14 -12.64 -10.34 -8.88
N GLY A 15 -13.73 -10.79 -8.24
CA GLY A 15 -14.91 -9.96 -7.96
C GLY A 15 -14.93 -9.21 -6.63
N CYS A 16 -14.00 -9.48 -5.70
CA CYS A 16 -14.06 -8.93 -4.33
C CYS A 16 -12.82 -8.14 -3.88
N SER A 17 -11.90 -7.80 -4.78
CA SER A 17 -10.97 -6.71 -4.47
C SER A 17 -11.75 -5.40 -4.59
N SER A 18 -12.13 -4.78 -3.46
CA SER A 18 -12.45 -3.36 -3.39
C SER A 18 -11.17 -2.56 -3.66
N GLY A 19 -10.62 -2.74 -4.85
CA GLY A 19 -9.39 -2.11 -5.28
C GLY A 19 -9.68 -0.64 -5.48
N LEU A 20 -9.00 0.20 -4.72
CA LEU A 20 -8.88 1.61 -5.04
C LEU A 20 -8.40 1.70 -6.49
N ARG A 21 -9.27 2.18 -7.37
CA ARG A 21 -8.91 2.41 -8.76
C ARG A 21 -8.22 3.76 -8.83
N TYR A 22 -6.99 3.76 -9.30
CA TYR A 22 -6.24 4.99 -9.55
C TYR A 22 -6.35 5.33 -11.03
N GLN A 23 -6.89 6.50 -11.35
CA GLN A 23 -6.86 7.05 -12.69
C GLN A 23 -5.64 7.94 -12.81
N ALA A 24 -4.67 7.58 -13.66
CA ALA A 24 -3.54 8.45 -13.95
C ALA A 24 -4.04 9.77 -14.56
N VAL A 25 -3.66 10.89 -13.96
CA VAL A 25 -4.07 12.24 -14.41
C VAL A 25 -2.97 12.85 -15.28
N GLY A 26 -1.74 12.83 -14.81
CA GLY A 26 -0.62 13.40 -15.55
C GLY A 26 0.70 13.32 -14.78
N THR A 27 1.76 13.82 -15.41
CA THR A 27 3.12 13.81 -14.88
C THR A 27 3.77 15.17 -15.10
N GLY A 28 4.46 15.69 -14.08
CA GLY A 28 5.23 16.93 -14.18
C GLY A 28 6.69 16.71 -13.82
N ARG A 29 7.58 17.56 -14.35
CA ARG A 29 9.01 17.54 -14.04
C ARG A 29 9.40 18.87 -13.41
N VAL A 30 10.01 18.82 -12.23
CA VAL A 30 10.47 19.98 -11.47
C VAL A 30 11.98 20.04 -11.51
N VAL A 31 12.52 21.26 -11.67
CA VAL A 31 13.96 21.52 -11.58
C VAL A 31 14.14 22.72 -10.67
N ALA A 32 14.87 22.52 -9.58
CA ALA A 32 15.29 23.58 -8.69
C ALA A 32 16.81 23.70 -8.79
N ALA A 33 17.28 24.82 -9.34
CA ALA A 33 18.70 25.07 -9.53
C ALA A 33 19.11 26.29 -8.70
N GLY A 34 19.93 26.04 -7.68
CA GLY A 34 20.56 27.06 -6.86
C GLY A 34 19.59 27.83 -5.97
N ALA A 35 20.14 28.51 -4.96
CA ALA A 35 19.39 29.45 -4.17
C ALA A 35 18.71 30.46 -5.10
N PRO A 36 17.43 30.79 -4.87
CA PRO A 36 16.88 31.96 -5.50
C PRO A 36 17.79 33.12 -5.16
N THR A 37 18.42 33.72 -6.17
CA THR A 37 19.21 34.96 -6.03
C THR A 37 18.42 35.87 -5.12
N ALA A 38 18.94 36.14 -3.91
CA ALA A 38 18.21 36.74 -2.80
C ALA A 38 17.34 37.90 -3.30
N VAL A 39 16.05 37.62 -3.47
CA VAL A 39 15.05 38.66 -3.52
C VAL A 39 15.09 39.26 -2.12
N GLY A 40 15.23 40.59 -2.02
CA GLY A 40 15.40 41.30 -0.75
C GLY A 40 14.36 40.93 0.31
N PRO A 41 14.47 41.45 1.56
CA PRO A 41 13.56 41.10 2.65
C PRO A 41 12.09 41.23 2.20
N GLY A 42 11.43 40.08 2.00
CA GLY A 42 10.14 39.96 1.28
C GLY A 42 10.11 38.95 0.12
N GLY A 43 11.24 38.35 -0.25
CA GLY A 43 11.30 37.27 -1.24
C GLY A 43 10.52 36.02 -0.83
N ASP A 44 9.70 35.49 -1.76
CA ASP A 44 8.97 34.24 -1.56
C ASP A 44 9.95 33.06 -1.38
N PRO A 45 9.93 32.34 -0.23
CA PRO A 45 10.80 31.18 -0.01
C PRO A 45 10.55 30.01 -0.99
N HIS A 46 9.57 30.13 -1.89
CA HIS A 46 9.18 29.09 -2.85
C HIS A 46 9.73 29.28 -4.27
N ALA A 47 10.81 30.04 -4.48
CA ALA A 47 11.35 30.41 -5.80
C ALA A 47 12.04 29.27 -6.61
N GLY A 48 11.52 28.04 -6.55
CA GLY A 48 11.73 27.01 -7.56
C GLY A 48 10.70 27.13 -8.69
N LEU A 49 11.06 26.76 -9.92
CA LEU A 49 10.09 26.75 -11.03
C LEU A 49 9.01 25.69 -10.74
N PRO A 50 7.75 26.09 -10.49
CA PRO A 50 6.70 25.14 -10.18
C PRO A 50 6.44 24.29 -11.42
N ALA A 51 6.42 22.97 -11.23
CA ALA A 51 5.98 22.06 -12.26
C ALA A 51 4.49 21.81 -12.06
N THR A 52 3.69 22.10 -13.08
CA THR A 52 2.23 22.02 -13.01
C THR A 52 1.69 20.85 -13.83
N VAL A 53 0.66 20.19 -13.31
CA VAL A 53 -0.11 19.17 -14.01
C VAL A 53 -1.56 19.61 -14.01
N ALA A 54 -2.18 19.68 -15.19
CA ALA A 54 -3.59 20.00 -15.32
C ALA A 54 -4.44 18.86 -14.71
N LEU A 55 -5.36 19.22 -13.83
CA LEU A 55 -6.37 18.32 -13.28
C LEU A 55 -7.60 18.30 -14.20
N PRO A 56 -8.19 17.13 -14.46
CA PRO A 56 -9.47 17.08 -15.16
C PRO A 56 -10.52 17.80 -14.31
N PRO A 57 -11.50 18.50 -14.92
CA PRO A 57 -12.61 19.09 -14.20
C PRO A 57 -13.26 18.02 -13.31
N GLY A 58 -13.14 18.24 -12.00
CA GLY A 58 -13.34 17.23 -10.99
C GLY A 58 -14.71 17.32 -10.34
N LEU A 59 -15.11 16.23 -9.69
CA LEU A 59 -16.15 16.32 -8.67
C LEU A 59 -15.55 17.00 -7.43
N PRO A 60 -16.31 17.82 -6.69
CA PRO A 60 -15.86 18.34 -5.41
C PRO A 60 -15.45 17.18 -4.49
N HIS A 61 -14.46 17.43 -3.62
CA HIS A 61 -13.87 16.43 -2.72
C HIS A 61 -13.27 15.22 -3.46
N SER A 62 -12.51 15.47 -4.52
CA SER A 62 -11.72 14.42 -5.16
C SER A 62 -10.39 14.23 -4.42
N THR A 63 -10.06 12.98 -4.11
CA THR A 63 -8.78 12.61 -3.50
C THR A 63 -7.75 12.33 -4.60
N TYR A 64 -6.59 12.98 -4.52
CA TYR A 64 -5.47 12.78 -5.43
C TYR A 64 -4.29 12.17 -4.67
N ASP A 65 -3.69 11.13 -5.25
CA ASP A 65 -2.44 10.53 -4.84
C ASP A 65 -1.32 11.09 -5.70
N VAL A 66 -0.41 11.84 -5.09
CA VAL A 66 0.75 12.43 -5.77
C VAL A 66 2.00 11.70 -5.33
N ARG A 67 2.67 11.06 -6.28
CA ARG A 67 3.94 10.37 -6.07
C ARG A 67 5.03 11.18 -6.72
N PHE A 68 6.09 11.48 -5.99
CA PHE A 68 7.19 12.26 -6.52
C PHE A 68 8.52 11.55 -6.28
N GLU A 69 9.42 11.73 -7.22
CA GLU A 69 10.78 11.24 -7.20
C GLU A 69 11.71 12.44 -7.37
N VAL A 70 12.64 12.65 -6.44
CA VAL A 70 13.60 13.76 -6.49
C VAL A 70 15.01 13.19 -6.44
N TRP A 71 15.81 13.53 -7.44
CA TRP A 71 17.23 13.26 -7.52
C TRP A 71 17.97 14.36 -6.74
N LEU A 72 18.60 13.96 -5.64
CA LEU A 72 19.32 14.82 -4.70
C LEU A 72 20.68 14.21 -4.41
N ALA A 73 21.66 15.00 -3.93
CA ALA A 73 22.81 14.38 -3.28
C ALA A 73 22.33 13.56 -2.07
N ARG A 74 22.93 12.40 -1.80
CA ARG A 74 22.50 11.49 -0.69
C ARG A 74 22.46 12.15 0.69
N ALA A 75 23.19 13.24 0.85
CA ALA A 75 23.37 13.95 2.10
C ALA A 75 22.75 15.36 2.04
N ALA A 76 21.64 15.52 1.32
CA ALA A 76 20.95 16.78 1.14
C ALA A 76 19.46 16.68 1.52
N GLU A 77 18.92 17.80 1.99
CA GLU A 77 17.50 17.96 2.30
C GLU A 77 16.85 18.96 1.37
N VAL A 78 15.61 18.66 0.99
CA VAL A 78 14.78 19.54 0.19
C VAL A 78 13.39 19.64 0.78
N ASP A 79 12.94 20.87 0.97
CA ASP A 79 11.55 21.14 1.31
C ASP A 79 10.70 21.02 0.03
N TRP A 80 9.57 20.34 0.12
CA TRP A 80 8.62 20.22 -0.99
C TRP A 80 7.27 20.78 -0.57
N THR A 81 6.62 21.47 -1.51
CA THR A 81 5.26 22.00 -1.35
C THR A 81 4.44 21.61 -2.57
N LEU A 82 3.33 20.92 -2.32
CA LEU A 82 2.35 20.50 -3.31
C LEU A 82 1.07 21.31 -3.12
N THR A 83 0.65 22.04 -4.14
CA THR A 83 -0.59 22.81 -4.15
C THR A 83 -1.53 22.29 -5.24
N CYS A 84 -2.76 21.96 -4.89
CA CYS A 84 -3.79 21.47 -5.80
C CYS A 84 -5.08 22.25 -5.57
N GLY A 85 -5.28 23.35 -6.29
CA GLY A 85 -6.31 24.34 -5.95
C GLY A 85 -6.05 24.96 -4.57
N SER A 86 -7.06 24.94 -3.68
CA SER A 86 -6.94 25.43 -2.29
C SER A 86 -6.27 24.43 -1.34
N ALA A 87 -6.09 23.17 -1.75
CA ALA A 87 -5.48 22.15 -0.92
C ALA A 87 -3.94 22.21 -1.01
N MET A 88 -3.27 22.15 0.13
CA MET A 88 -1.82 22.24 0.24
C MET A 88 -1.27 21.11 1.11
N ALA A 89 -0.17 20.51 0.67
CA ALA A 89 0.64 19.57 1.45
C ALA A 89 2.11 19.95 1.32
N SER A 90 2.87 19.85 2.42
CA SER A 90 4.30 20.10 2.40
C SER A 90 5.05 19.12 3.29
N GLY A 91 6.36 19.01 3.09
CA GLY A 91 7.23 18.17 3.90
C GLY A 91 8.69 18.31 3.50
N VAL A 92 9.53 17.47 4.08
CA VAL A 92 10.96 17.39 3.78
C VAL A 92 11.24 16.04 3.13
N VAL A 93 12.07 16.04 2.08
CA VAL A 93 12.59 14.82 1.46
C VAL A 93 14.11 14.86 1.46
N GLY A 94 14.74 13.73 1.78
CA GLY A 94 16.18 13.64 1.97
C GLY A 94 16.54 13.33 3.40
N GLU A 95 17.82 13.50 3.72
CA GLU A 95 18.34 13.36 5.08
C GLU A 95 19.46 14.39 5.28
N PRO A 96 19.64 14.89 6.50
CA PRO A 96 20.68 15.86 6.77
C PRO A 96 22.05 15.17 6.69
N PHE A 97 23.07 15.93 6.27
CA PHE A 97 24.43 15.42 6.08
C PHE A 97 24.97 14.63 7.29
N GLU A 98 24.72 15.11 8.51
CA GLU A 98 25.18 14.43 9.72
C GLU A 98 24.51 13.07 9.95
N ALA A 99 23.22 12.93 9.60
CA ALA A 99 22.51 11.65 9.70
C ALA A 99 23.04 10.64 8.66
N TYR A 100 23.26 11.10 7.43
CA TYR A 100 23.91 10.29 6.39
C TYR A 100 25.29 9.82 6.84
N ARG A 101 26.11 10.77 7.32
CA ARG A 101 27.47 10.52 7.78
C ARG A 101 27.50 9.49 8.90
N ALA A 102 26.68 9.65 9.93
CA ALA A 102 26.61 8.71 11.05
C ALA A 102 26.27 7.28 10.57
N ARG A 103 25.25 7.14 9.72
CA ARG A 103 24.84 5.82 9.20
C ARG A 103 25.91 5.21 8.32
N ARG A 104 26.52 6.00 7.43
CA ARG A 104 27.52 5.52 6.48
C ARG A 104 28.82 5.12 7.17
N LEU A 105 29.24 5.82 8.22
CA LEU A 105 30.38 5.42 9.05
C LEU A 105 30.14 4.07 9.74
N VAL A 106 28.93 3.80 10.24
CA VAL A 106 28.57 2.48 10.81
C VAL A 106 28.63 1.40 9.74
N GLU A 107 28.09 1.65 8.56
CA GLU A 107 28.13 0.70 7.44
C GLU A 107 29.57 0.38 7.01
N LEU A 108 30.41 1.41 6.86
CA LEU A 108 31.81 1.24 6.47
C LEU A 108 32.62 0.47 7.54
N ARG A 109 32.33 0.67 8.84
CA ARG A 109 32.92 -0.14 9.91
C ARG A 109 32.52 -1.60 9.79
N ARG A 110 31.22 -1.89 9.57
CA ARG A 110 30.75 -3.26 9.35
C ARG A 110 31.40 -3.92 8.14
N GLN A 111 31.54 -3.20 7.03
CA GLN A 111 32.21 -3.71 5.83
C GLN A 111 33.69 -3.99 6.08
N ARG A 112 34.38 -3.15 6.85
CA ARG A 112 35.77 -3.41 7.28
C ARG A 112 35.86 -4.63 8.20
N GLU A 113 34.95 -4.80 9.15
CA GLU A 113 34.90 -5.98 10.02
C GLU A 113 34.61 -7.27 9.23
N GLU A 114 33.76 -7.22 8.22
CA GLU A 114 33.51 -8.33 7.29
C GLU A 114 34.75 -8.63 6.45
N ALA A 115 35.42 -7.62 5.89
CA ALA A 115 36.65 -7.78 5.14
C ALA A 115 37.79 -8.34 6.01
N GLN A 116 37.92 -7.88 7.26
CA GLN A 116 38.88 -8.41 8.24
C GLN A 116 38.58 -9.89 8.56
N ARG A 117 37.31 -10.26 8.77
CA ARG A 117 36.93 -11.67 8.99
C ARG A 117 37.22 -12.54 7.77
N GLN A 118 36.97 -12.03 6.56
CA GLN A 118 37.29 -12.74 5.32
C GLN A 118 38.81 -12.90 5.15
N ALA A 119 39.59 -11.84 5.39
CA ALA A 119 41.05 -11.91 5.33
C ALA A 119 41.63 -12.88 6.36
N ALA A 120 41.09 -12.89 7.60
CA ALA A 120 41.48 -13.84 8.63
C ALA A 120 41.13 -15.28 8.25
N ALA A 121 39.94 -15.52 7.68
CA ALA A 121 39.53 -16.84 7.22
C ALA A 121 40.40 -17.36 6.06
N VAL A 122 40.74 -16.51 5.09
CA VAL A 122 41.66 -16.86 3.99
C VAL A 122 43.07 -17.10 4.51
N GLY A 123 43.57 -16.25 5.42
CA GLY A 123 44.86 -16.42 6.06
C GLY A 123 44.98 -17.75 6.81
N ALA A 124 43.93 -18.14 7.54
CA ALA A 124 43.86 -19.43 8.24
C ALA A 124 43.88 -20.62 7.26
N ALA A 125 43.12 -20.53 6.15
CA ALA A 125 43.07 -21.60 5.15
C ALA A 125 44.39 -21.78 4.39
N VAL A 126 45.08 -20.69 4.04
CA VAL A 126 46.40 -20.76 3.37
C VAL A 126 47.48 -21.27 4.31
N GLY A 127 47.44 -20.86 5.59
CA GLY A 127 48.40 -21.31 6.60
C GLY A 127 48.38 -22.82 6.85
N GLU A 128 47.24 -23.50 6.63
CA GLU A 128 47.13 -24.95 6.83
C GLU A 128 47.65 -25.78 5.64
N LEU A 129 47.68 -25.20 4.43
CA LEU A 129 48.09 -25.89 3.20
C LEU A 129 49.60 -25.82 2.95
N VAL A 130 50.29 -24.84 3.52
CA VAL A 130 51.69 -24.55 3.23
C VAL A 130 52.58 -25.00 4.40
N LEU A 131 52.91 -26.30 4.42
CA LEU A 131 53.97 -26.85 5.26
C LEU A 131 55.32 -26.69 4.55
N GLY A 132 55.87 -25.47 4.56
CA GLY A 132 57.20 -25.16 4.00
C GLY A 132 57.40 -23.65 3.80
N GLN A 133 58.63 -23.15 3.98
CA GLN A 133 58.93 -21.73 3.80
C GLN A 133 58.62 -21.26 2.37
N THR A 134 57.50 -20.58 2.16
CA THR A 134 57.21 -19.90 0.90
C THR A 134 56.76 -18.47 1.17
N THR A 135 57.30 -17.53 0.39
CA THR A 135 56.81 -16.16 0.28
C THR A 135 55.39 -16.18 -0.25
N ALA A 136 54.43 -15.71 0.54
CA ALA A 136 53.06 -15.49 0.08
C ALA A 136 52.80 -13.99 0.02
N THR A 137 52.30 -13.53 -1.14
CA THR A 137 51.84 -12.16 -1.34
C THR A 137 50.32 -12.17 -1.29
N VAL A 138 49.74 -11.44 -0.34
CA VAL A 138 48.29 -11.25 -0.26
C VAL A 138 48.00 -9.79 -0.58
N ALA A 139 47.20 -9.57 -1.62
CA ALA A 139 46.66 -8.26 -1.96
C ALA A 139 45.15 -8.24 -1.65
N ALA A 140 44.72 -7.27 -0.86
CA ALA A 140 43.31 -6.98 -0.62
C ALA A 140 43.01 -5.57 -1.14
N ALA A 141 42.06 -5.46 -2.06
CA ALA A 141 41.59 -4.18 -2.58
C ALA A 141 40.13 -3.95 -2.17
N THR A 142 39.87 -2.79 -1.59
CA THR A 142 38.54 -2.22 -1.37
C THR A 142 38.40 -0.98 -2.28
N PRO A 143 37.18 -0.45 -2.51
CA PRO A 143 37.01 0.76 -3.31
C PRO A 143 37.82 1.97 -2.83
N ASN A 144 38.25 1.98 -1.55
CA ASN A 144 38.90 3.14 -0.91
C ASN A 144 40.32 2.85 -0.38
N ALA A 145 40.82 1.61 -0.50
CA ALA A 145 42.15 1.23 -0.02
C ALA A 145 42.60 -0.09 -0.65
N SER A 146 43.87 -0.17 -1.05
CA SER A 146 44.55 -1.42 -1.37
C SER A 146 45.65 -1.68 -0.33
N ALA A 147 45.71 -2.90 0.20
CA ALA A 147 46.79 -3.38 1.03
C ALA A 147 47.45 -4.55 0.34
N GLU A 148 48.76 -4.48 0.13
CA GLU A 148 49.58 -5.60 -0.34
C GLU A 148 50.58 -5.95 0.76
N ALA A 149 50.62 -7.22 1.14
CA ALA A 149 51.55 -7.73 2.13
C ALA A 149 52.29 -8.94 1.56
N THR A 150 53.60 -8.79 1.35
CA THR A 150 54.54 -9.87 1.12
C THR A 150 55.14 -10.30 2.46
N ALA A 151 54.92 -11.55 2.87
CA ALA A 151 55.57 -12.13 4.03
C ALA A 151 56.32 -13.41 3.66
N THR A 152 57.59 -13.48 4.07
CA THR A 152 58.38 -14.70 4.18
C THR A 152 58.56 -14.93 5.68
N VAL A 153 57.99 -16.00 6.25
CA VAL A 153 58.27 -16.63 7.58
C VAL A 153 57.05 -17.46 8.05
N ASP A 154 57.33 -18.42 8.94
CA ASP A 154 56.46 -19.38 9.65
C ASP A 154 54.98 -18.95 9.84
N GLY A 155 54.08 -19.67 9.16
CA GLY A 155 52.84 -19.14 8.58
C GLY A 155 51.69 -18.82 9.52
N ALA A 156 51.74 -19.21 10.80
CA ALA A 156 50.57 -19.09 11.69
C ALA A 156 50.52 -17.79 12.52
N ALA A 157 51.67 -17.28 13.00
CA ALA A 157 51.69 -16.11 13.90
C ALA A 157 51.64 -14.78 13.13
N VAL A 158 52.16 -14.75 11.90
CA VAL A 158 52.27 -13.52 11.10
C VAL A 158 50.93 -13.17 10.45
N GLY A 159 50.13 -14.15 10.01
CA GLY A 159 48.81 -13.90 9.42
C GLY A 159 47.86 -13.14 10.36
N ALA A 160 47.91 -13.44 11.67
CA ALA A 160 47.14 -12.73 12.69
C ALA A 160 47.68 -11.30 12.93
N ALA A 161 49.00 -11.10 12.92
CA ALA A 161 49.62 -9.79 13.16
C ALA A 161 49.45 -8.82 11.99
N VAL A 162 49.53 -9.32 10.75
CA VAL A 162 49.35 -8.51 9.52
C VAL A 162 47.88 -8.10 9.35
N GLY A 163 46.92 -8.99 9.67
CA GLY A 163 45.50 -8.65 9.67
C GLY A 163 45.13 -7.54 10.67
N ALA A 164 45.83 -7.48 11.80
CA ALA A 164 45.58 -6.48 12.85
C ALA A 164 46.25 -5.12 12.61
N SER A 165 47.33 -5.06 11.81
CA SER A 165 48.14 -3.83 11.62
C SER A 165 47.81 -3.05 10.35
N ALA A 166 47.11 -3.65 9.37
CA ALA A 166 46.88 -3.03 8.07
C ALA A 166 45.64 -2.11 7.99
N VAL A 167 44.81 -2.01 9.03
CA VAL A 167 43.53 -1.28 8.95
C VAL A 167 43.50 -0.12 9.94
N SER A 168 43.63 1.11 9.41
CA SER A 168 43.43 2.35 10.20
C SER A 168 42.03 2.37 10.83
N THR A 169 41.96 2.77 12.10
CA THR A 169 40.70 2.92 12.86
C THR A 169 39.90 4.14 12.43
N ASP A 170 40.53 5.08 11.73
CA ASP A 170 39.86 6.27 11.23
C ASP A 170 39.16 5.94 9.91
N VAL A 171 37.83 6.04 9.92
CA VAL A 171 36.98 5.93 8.74
C VAL A 171 36.54 7.35 8.43
N GLU A 172 37.10 7.94 7.39
CA GLU A 172 36.58 9.18 6.81
C GLU A 172 35.76 8.86 5.56
N LEU A 173 34.75 9.69 5.28
CA LEU A 173 33.97 9.59 4.06
C LEU A 173 34.80 10.11 2.90
N ALA A 174 34.93 9.30 1.84
CA ALA A 174 35.55 9.78 0.62
C ALA A 174 34.72 10.93 0.01
N PRO A 175 35.35 11.97 -0.57
CA PRO A 175 34.65 13.10 -1.20
C PRO A 175 33.59 12.71 -2.25
N GLY A 176 33.68 11.50 -2.83
CA GLY A 176 32.71 10.97 -3.80
C GLY A 176 31.53 10.19 -3.21
N ASP A 177 31.49 9.95 -1.90
CA ASP A 177 30.48 9.08 -1.26
C ASP A 177 29.11 9.79 -1.09
N VAL A 178 29.03 11.10 -1.37
CA VAL A 178 27.80 11.91 -1.35
C VAL A 178 27.10 12.00 -2.72
N GLY A 179 27.30 11.00 -3.58
CA GLY A 179 26.71 10.97 -4.92
C GLY A 179 25.18 11.12 -4.95
N ALA A 180 24.62 11.33 -6.14
CA ALA A 180 23.18 11.47 -6.31
C ALA A 180 22.41 10.20 -5.87
N GLY A 181 21.34 10.39 -5.12
CA GLY A 181 20.36 9.41 -4.70
C GLY A 181 18.96 9.80 -5.19
N LEU A 182 18.17 8.78 -5.51
CA LEU A 182 16.75 8.95 -5.84
C LEU A 182 15.93 8.84 -4.56
N HIS A 183 15.26 9.93 -4.18
CA HIS A 183 14.35 9.95 -3.05
C HIS A 183 12.91 9.91 -3.55
N ARG A 184 12.08 9.06 -2.94
CA ARG A 184 10.66 8.90 -3.29
C ARG A 184 9.78 9.41 -2.16
N GLY A 185 8.75 10.16 -2.51
CA GLY A 185 7.74 10.61 -1.58
C GLY A 185 6.32 10.39 -2.13
N ARG A 186 5.36 10.44 -1.21
CA ARG A 186 3.93 10.28 -1.50
C ARG A 186 3.14 11.28 -0.67
N ALA A 187 2.25 12.01 -1.31
CA ALA A 187 1.32 12.92 -0.67
C ALA A 187 -0.11 12.60 -1.15
N THR A 188 -1.05 12.55 -0.22
CA THR A 188 -2.47 12.42 -0.53
C THR A 188 -3.14 13.74 -0.23
N VAL A 189 -3.80 14.32 -1.24
CA VAL A 189 -4.43 15.64 -1.14
C VAL A 189 -5.91 15.51 -1.47
N VAL A 190 -6.77 15.99 -0.57
CA VAL A 190 -8.21 16.08 -0.80
C VAL A 190 -8.52 17.47 -1.30
N VAL A 191 -8.96 17.57 -2.55
CA VAL A 191 -9.25 18.85 -3.20
C VAL A 191 -10.74 19.17 -3.01
N PRO A 192 -11.11 20.18 -2.19
CA PRO A 192 -12.50 20.48 -1.90
C PRO A 192 -13.20 21.10 -3.10
N ASP A 193 -12.50 21.94 -3.85
CA ASP A 193 -13.06 22.75 -4.92
C ASP A 193 -13.06 22.02 -6.26
N ALA A 194 -14.22 21.96 -6.92
CA ALA A 194 -14.35 21.40 -8.26
C ALA A 194 -13.59 22.20 -9.33
N GLU A 195 -13.24 23.46 -9.02
CA GLU A 195 -12.56 24.41 -9.90
C GLU A 195 -11.04 24.29 -9.89
N ALA A 196 -10.46 23.39 -9.08
CA ALA A 196 -9.03 23.17 -9.11
C ALA A 196 -8.60 22.59 -10.47
N THR A 197 -7.97 23.42 -11.30
CA THR A 197 -7.54 23.06 -12.66
C THR A 197 -6.12 22.56 -12.72
N THR A 198 -5.31 22.74 -11.67
CA THR A 198 -3.89 22.35 -11.67
C THR A 198 -3.43 21.85 -10.30
N CYS A 199 -2.46 20.92 -10.32
CA CYS A 199 -1.59 20.61 -9.19
C CYS A 199 -0.17 21.08 -9.51
N ALA A 200 0.46 21.86 -8.63
CA ALA A 200 1.83 22.32 -8.74
C ALA A 200 2.70 21.68 -7.65
N LEU A 201 3.86 21.17 -8.02
CA LEU A 201 4.90 20.75 -7.06
C LEU A 201 6.08 21.73 -7.13
N VAL A 202 6.42 22.30 -5.99
CA VAL A 202 7.60 23.13 -5.76
C VAL A 202 8.56 22.35 -4.88
N VAL A 203 9.84 22.42 -5.22
CA VAL A 203 10.96 21.74 -4.57
C VAL A 203 12.00 22.82 -4.28
N ALA A 204 12.36 23.01 -3.01
CA ALA A 204 13.22 24.09 -2.53
C ALA A 204 14.40 23.51 -1.72
N PRO A 205 15.60 23.37 -2.34
CA PRO A 205 16.76 22.87 -1.64
C PRO A 205 17.14 23.75 -0.45
N ARG A 206 17.48 23.12 0.68
CA ARG A 206 17.92 23.87 1.88
C ARG A 206 19.32 24.44 1.74
N GLU A 207 20.15 23.81 0.93
CA GLU A 207 21.50 24.27 0.63
C GLU A 207 21.49 25.08 -0.68
N PRO A 208 22.09 26.29 -0.68
CA PRO A 208 22.01 27.23 -1.81
C PRO A 208 22.72 26.73 -3.07
N ASP A 209 23.70 25.83 -2.94
CA ASP A 209 24.48 25.33 -4.08
C ASP A 209 23.93 24.01 -4.64
N LEU A 210 22.84 23.50 -4.07
CA LEU A 210 22.29 22.21 -4.44
C LEU A 210 21.34 22.33 -5.63
N THR A 211 21.53 21.46 -6.62
CA THR A 211 20.58 21.30 -7.73
C THR A 211 19.71 20.08 -7.45
N ALA A 212 18.38 20.26 -7.42
CA ALA A 212 17.42 19.18 -7.26
C ALA A 212 16.60 19.02 -8.54
N THR A 213 16.54 17.79 -9.06
CA THR A 213 15.72 17.49 -10.24
C THR A 213 14.69 16.43 -9.85
N GLY A 214 13.41 16.67 -10.10
CA GLY A 214 12.37 15.72 -9.73
C GLY A 214 11.33 15.49 -10.81
N GLN A 215 10.60 14.40 -10.68
CA GLN A 215 9.40 14.08 -11.44
C GLN A 215 8.28 13.76 -10.47
N PHE A 216 7.05 14.13 -10.78
CA PHE A 216 5.89 13.71 -10.01
C PHE A 216 4.76 13.22 -10.90
N HIS A 217 4.00 12.29 -10.37
CA HIS A 217 2.86 11.63 -10.99
C HIS A 217 1.64 11.92 -10.14
N VAL A 218 0.60 12.46 -10.77
CA VAL A 218 -0.69 12.72 -10.13
C VAL A 218 -1.64 11.62 -10.58
N ALA A 219 -2.23 10.91 -9.62
CA ALA A 219 -3.30 9.95 -9.87
C ALA A 219 -4.54 10.34 -9.05
N ARG A 220 -5.71 10.33 -9.67
CA ARG A 220 -6.97 10.51 -8.98
C ARG A 220 -7.39 9.18 -8.38
N GLN A 221 -7.72 9.17 -7.09
CA GLN A 221 -8.34 8.02 -6.46
C GLN A 221 -9.83 8.01 -6.81
N ASP A 222 -10.26 7.01 -7.58
CA ASP A 222 -11.67 6.84 -7.92
C ASP A 222 -12.43 6.19 -6.75
N ASP A 223 -12.81 7.03 -5.79
CA ASP A 223 -13.64 6.63 -4.66
C ASP A 223 -15.11 6.43 -5.07
N ARG A 224 -15.45 6.36 -6.37
CA ARG A 224 -16.84 6.15 -6.80
C ARG A 224 -17.42 4.86 -6.22
N ALA A 225 -16.67 3.75 -6.26
CA ALA A 225 -17.13 2.49 -5.69
C ALA A 225 -17.36 2.59 -4.18
N GLN A 226 -16.50 3.31 -3.45
CA GLN A 226 -16.64 3.53 -2.02
C GLN A 226 -17.81 4.49 -1.72
N ARG A 227 -18.00 5.53 -2.51
CA ARG A 227 -19.14 6.47 -2.39
C ARG A 227 -20.46 5.79 -2.72
N GLU A 228 -20.51 4.96 -3.76
CA GLU A 228 -21.68 4.14 -4.10
C GLU A 228 -21.97 3.14 -2.99
N ALA A 229 -20.95 2.49 -2.42
CA ALA A 229 -21.11 1.59 -1.27
C ALA A 229 -21.64 2.33 -0.03
N VAL A 230 -21.10 3.51 0.29
CA VAL A 230 -21.58 4.35 1.40
C VAL A 230 -23.00 4.86 1.14
N ALA A 231 -23.31 5.25 -0.10
CA ALA A 231 -24.66 5.67 -0.49
C ALA A 231 -25.65 4.50 -0.37
N HIS A 232 -25.30 3.31 -0.83
CA HIS A 232 -26.11 2.10 -0.65
C HIS A 232 -26.29 1.74 0.82
N ALA A 233 -25.24 1.84 1.64
CA ALA A 233 -25.34 1.63 3.08
C ALA A 233 -26.29 2.66 3.75
N LYS A 234 -26.20 3.93 3.36
CA LYS A 234 -27.12 4.98 3.85
C LYS A 234 -28.57 4.71 3.43
N ILE A 235 -28.81 4.31 2.18
CA ILE A 235 -30.14 3.91 1.69
C ILE A 235 -30.66 2.71 2.49
N ALA A 236 -29.82 1.70 2.76
CA ALA A 236 -30.21 0.53 3.56
C ALA A 236 -30.57 0.89 5.01
N VAL A 237 -29.80 1.80 5.64
CA VAL A 237 -30.10 2.31 6.99
C VAL A 237 -31.41 3.10 6.99
N ALA A 238 -31.63 3.98 6.02
CA ALA A 238 -32.88 4.74 5.89
C ALA A 238 -34.08 3.82 5.64
N ALA A 239 -33.95 2.82 4.77
CA ALA A 239 -35.00 1.83 4.51
C ALA A 239 -35.33 0.98 5.76
N ARG A 240 -34.31 0.64 6.57
CA ARG A 240 -34.53 -0.06 7.85
C ARG A 240 -35.29 0.82 8.85
N ALA A 241 -34.94 2.10 8.95
CA ALA A 241 -35.64 3.05 9.81
C ALA A 241 -37.11 3.23 9.39
N ASP A 242 -37.37 3.33 8.08
CA ASP A 242 -38.72 3.47 7.56
C ASP A 242 -39.57 2.20 7.79
N LEU A 243 -39.00 1.01 7.57
CA LEU A 243 -39.67 -0.26 7.88
C LEU A 243 -40.03 -0.36 9.38
N TYR A 244 -39.12 0.08 10.25
CA TYR A 244 -39.36 0.10 11.69
C TYR A 244 -40.49 1.07 12.07
N ALA A 245 -40.51 2.26 11.47
CA ALA A 245 -41.59 3.24 11.67
C ALA A 245 -42.95 2.70 11.17
N GLN A 246 -42.99 2.04 10.00
CA GLN A 246 -44.20 1.41 9.48
C GLN A 246 -44.71 0.28 10.37
N LEU A 247 -43.81 -0.54 10.92
CA LEU A 247 -44.17 -1.59 11.87
C LEU A 247 -44.74 -1.02 13.17
N GLN A 248 -44.10 0.01 13.74
CA GLN A 248 -44.62 0.69 14.93
C GLN A 248 -45.99 1.33 14.69
N HIS A 249 -46.19 1.96 13.53
CA HIS A 249 -47.49 2.52 13.16
C HIS A 249 -48.57 1.44 13.03
N ARG A 250 -48.26 0.29 12.44
CA ARG A 250 -49.20 -0.85 12.35
C ARG A 250 -49.52 -1.44 13.72
N ILE A 251 -48.54 -1.57 14.61
CA ILE A 251 -48.77 -2.03 15.99
C ILE A 251 -49.68 -1.04 16.75
N ALA A 252 -49.46 0.26 16.57
CA ALA A 252 -50.28 1.29 17.20
C ALA A 252 -51.72 1.33 16.65
N THR A 253 -51.89 1.15 15.34
CA THR A 253 -53.22 1.24 14.67
C THR A 253 -54.02 -0.05 14.74
N ALA A 254 -53.39 -1.21 14.88
CA ALA A 254 -54.08 -2.50 15.06
C ALA A 254 -54.73 -2.68 16.45
N ARG A 255 -54.54 -1.74 17.38
CA ARG A 255 -54.85 -1.93 18.80
C ARG A 255 -56.22 -1.49 19.34
N PRO A 256 -57.21 -0.93 18.59
CA PRO A 256 -58.53 -0.71 19.19
C PRO A 256 -59.69 -1.59 18.67
N ALA A 257 -59.51 -2.51 17.72
CA ALA A 257 -60.66 -3.21 17.10
C ALA A 257 -60.83 -4.70 17.45
N VAL A 258 -59.94 -5.33 18.23
CA VAL A 258 -60.04 -6.76 18.56
C VAL A 258 -59.94 -6.97 20.08
N VAL A 259 -60.88 -6.39 20.82
CA VAL A 259 -61.19 -6.79 22.21
C VAL A 259 -62.71 -6.79 22.39
N ALA A 260 -63.41 -7.68 21.65
CA ALA A 260 -64.79 -8.06 21.94
C ALA A 260 -65.21 -9.38 21.25
N VAL A 261 -64.27 -10.29 21.00
CA VAL A 261 -64.62 -11.66 20.56
C VAL A 261 -64.07 -12.65 21.56
N GLN A 262 -65.00 -13.44 22.08
CA GLN A 262 -64.86 -14.43 23.13
C GLN A 262 -63.54 -15.20 23.09
N VAL A 263 -62.86 -15.11 24.23
CA VAL A 263 -61.80 -15.98 24.69
C VAL A 263 -62.31 -17.43 24.68
N ALA A 264 -61.99 -18.17 23.63
CA ALA A 264 -61.89 -19.62 23.67
C ALA A 264 -60.44 -19.98 23.33
N ALA A 265 -59.62 -20.06 24.39
CA ALA A 265 -58.35 -20.77 24.48
C ALA A 265 -57.42 -20.74 23.24
N ALA A 266 -56.86 -19.56 22.92
CA ALA A 266 -55.59 -19.51 22.21
C ALA A 266 -54.45 -19.50 23.24
N PRO A 267 -53.39 -20.31 23.09
CA PRO A 267 -52.24 -20.28 24.00
C PRO A 267 -51.64 -18.87 24.00
N PRO A 268 -51.18 -18.36 25.18
CA PRO A 268 -50.67 -17.01 25.30
C PRO A 268 -49.56 -16.78 24.26
N PRO A 269 -49.44 -15.56 23.68
CA PRO A 269 -48.37 -15.23 22.75
C PRO A 269 -47.04 -15.54 23.42
N VAL A 270 -46.42 -16.63 22.99
CA VAL A 270 -45.17 -17.14 23.54
C VAL A 270 -44.11 -16.08 23.29
N ALA A 271 -43.58 -15.55 24.38
CA ALA A 271 -42.21 -15.15 24.74
C ALA A 271 -41.06 -15.31 23.70
N ILE A 272 -41.29 -15.10 22.40
CA ILE A 272 -40.25 -15.20 21.37
C ILE A 272 -39.25 -14.04 21.49
N ASP A 273 -39.71 -12.84 21.87
CA ASP A 273 -38.82 -11.69 22.07
C ASP A 273 -37.87 -11.89 23.26
N ALA A 274 -38.38 -12.35 24.40
CA ALA A 274 -37.55 -12.65 25.58
C ALA A 274 -36.54 -13.79 25.32
N ALA A 275 -36.94 -14.80 24.55
CA ALA A 275 -36.04 -15.91 24.20
C ALA A 275 -34.94 -15.48 23.20
N LEU A 276 -35.23 -14.52 22.31
CA LEU A 276 -34.24 -13.99 21.38
C LEU A 276 -33.27 -13.04 22.08
N GLU A 277 -33.77 -12.14 22.93
CA GLU A 277 -32.94 -11.27 23.78
C GLU A 277 -32.01 -12.10 24.67
N ALA A 278 -32.55 -13.13 25.35
CA ALA A 278 -31.72 -14.03 26.16
C ALA A 278 -30.64 -14.76 25.34
N ARG A 279 -30.88 -15.07 24.05
CA ARG A 279 -29.86 -15.69 23.20
C ARG A 279 -28.77 -14.71 22.79
N VAL A 280 -29.13 -13.46 22.48
CA VAL A 280 -28.16 -12.42 22.15
C VAL A 280 -27.28 -12.11 23.36
N ASP A 281 -27.86 -12.04 24.57
CA ASP A 281 -27.11 -11.81 25.80
C ASP A 281 -26.14 -12.97 26.11
N VAL A 282 -26.55 -14.22 25.87
CA VAL A 282 -25.70 -15.40 26.03
C VAL A 282 -24.54 -15.40 25.00
N GLU A 283 -24.81 -15.05 23.74
CA GLU A 283 -23.77 -14.96 22.71
C GLU A 283 -22.77 -13.84 23.02
N TRP A 284 -23.24 -12.67 23.47
CA TRP A 284 -22.39 -11.55 23.89
C TRP A 284 -21.52 -11.91 25.09
N ALA A 285 -22.10 -12.52 26.13
CA ALA A 285 -21.36 -12.98 27.30
C ALA A 285 -20.29 -14.04 26.95
N ALA A 286 -20.58 -14.92 25.98
CA ALA A 286 -19.62 -15.90 25.48
C ALA A 286 -18.47 -15.24 24.71
N GLU A 287 -18.73 -14.17 23.95
CA GLU A 287 -17.70 -13.42 23.24
C GLU A 287 -16.80 -12.63 24.20
N GLU A 288 -17.37 -11.98 25.21
CA GLU A 288 -16.59 -11.35 26.30
C GLU A 288 -15.75 -12.35 27.08
N ALA A 289 -16.29 -13.55 27.36
CA ALA A 289 -15.53 -14.62 28.02
C ALA A 289 -14.33 -15.07 27.17
N ARG A 290 -14.50 -15.20 25.84
CA ARG A 290 -13.40 -15.52 24.91
C ARG A 290 -12.36 -14.40 24.87
N ALA A 291 -12.79 -13.14 24.86
CA ALA A 291 -11.88 -11.99 24.89
C ALA A 291 -11.05 -11.96 26.19
N ARG A 292 -11.68 -12.23 27.35
CA ARG A 292 -10.98 -12.36 28.64
C ARG A 292 -9.98 -13.52 28.64
N ALA A 293 -10.39 -14.70 28.18
CA ALA A 293 -9.49 -15.85 28.11
C ALA A 293 -8.28 -15.60 27.19
N LEU A 294 -8.46 -14.90 26.07
CA LEU A 294 -7.36 -14.53 25.17
C LEU A 294 -6.42 -13.52 25.83
N ALA A 295 -6.96 -12.54 26.58
CA ALA A 295 -6.15 -11.58 27.32
C ALA A 295 -5.33 -12.25 28.43
N GLU A 296 -5.93 -13.17 29.18
CA GLU A 296 -5.24 -13.97 30.20
C GLU A 296 -4.14 -14.86 29.60
N ALA A 297 -4.41 -15.50 28.45
CA ALA A 297 -3.42 -16.30 27.74
C ALA A 297 -2.21 -15.45 27.28
N ARG A 298 -2.46 -14.24 26.77
CA ARG A 298 -1.39 -13.29 26.40
C ARG A 298 -0.58 -12.84 27.62
N ALA A 299 -1.25 -12.55 28.73
CA ALA A 299 -0.58 -12.17 29.98
C ALA A 299 0.26 -13.33 30.54
N ALA A 300 -0.22 -14.58 30.47
CA ALA A 300 0.53 -15.77 30.86
C ALA A 300 1.77 -15.99 29.98
N ALA A 301 1.62 -15.85 28.65
CA ALA A 301 2.75 -15.94 27.71
C ALA A 301 3.83 -14.88 27.98
N ALA A 302 3.42 -13.63 28.26
CA ALA A 302 4.35 -12.55 28.60
C ALA A 302 5.11 -12.84 29.91
N ARG A 303 4.45 -13.40 30.93
CA ARG A 303 5.10 -13.82 32.19
C ARG A 303 6.11 -14.94 31.96
N ALA A 304 5.77 -15.96 31.17
CA ALA A 304 6.67 -17.05 30.83
C ALA A 304 7.92 -16.54 30.07
N GLN A 305 7.74 -15.61 29.14
CA GLN A 305 8.86 -15.00 28.43
C GLN A 305 9.78 -14.18 29.35
N ALA A 306 9.21 -13.40 30.28
CA ALA A 306 9.99 -12.66 31.26
C ALA A 306 10.77 -13.58 32.21
N GLU A 307 10.20 -14.73 32.59
CA GLU A 307 10.89 -15.74 33.40
C GLU A 307 12.04 -16.40 32.63
N ALA A 308 11.84 -16.76 31.36
CA ALA A 308 12.91 -17.29 30.51
C ALA A 308 14.09 -16.31 30.38
N HIS A 309 13.82 -15.01 30.22
CA HIS A 309 14.87 -13.99 30.18
C HIS A 309 15.64 -13.89 31.51
N ARG A 310 14.96 -14.02 32.66
CA ARG A 310 15.61 -14.04 33.98
C ARG A 310 16.49 -15.26 34.17
N GLN A 311 16.03 -16.44 33.74
CA GLN A 311 16.83 -17.67 33.80
C GLN A 311 18.10 -17.55 32.94
N ILE A 312 18.00 -17.05 31.70
CA ILE A 312 19.16 -16.82 30.83
C ILE A 312 20.16 -15.84 31.48
N ALA A 313 19.67 -14.75 32.06
CA ALA A 313 20.53 -13.78 32.74
C ALA A 313 21.24 -14.41 33.96
N GLN A 314 20.53 -15.22 34.74
CA GLN A 314 21.10 -15.91 35.90
C GLN A 314 22.16 -16.94 35.47
N THR A 315 21.88 -17.77 34.46
CA THR A 315 22.86 -18.73 33.94
C THR A 315 24.09 -18.03 33.40
N ARG A 316 23.94 -16.90 32.72
CA ARG A 316 25.07 -16.09 32.25
C ARG A 316 25.92 -15.57 33.41
N PHE A 317 25.28 -15.08 34.47
CA PHE A 317 25.98 -14.59 35.66
C PHE A 317 26.72 -15.73 36.38
N GLU A 318 26.09 -16.89 36.56
CA GLU A 318 26.70 -18.07 37.15
C GLU A 318 27.90 -18.56 36.31
N LEU A 319 27.81 -18.54 34.98
CA LEU A 319 28.91 -18.92 34.09
C LEU A 319 30.11 -17.99 34.27
N VAL A 320 29.89 -16.67 34.29
CA VAL A 320 30.93 -15.66 34.52
C VAL A 320 31.57 -15.85 35.90
N ALA A 321 30.77 -15.99 36.96
CA ALA A 321 31.25 -16.21 38.32
C ALA A 321 32.01 -17.55 38.48
N THR A 322 31.72 -18.55 37.65
CA THR A 322 32.43 -19.85 37.65
C THR A 322 33.77 -19.74 36.91
N LEU A 323 33.82 -18.94 35.84
CA LEU A 323 35.06 -18.63 35.13
C LEU A 323 36.02 -17.80 36.00
N GLU A 324 35.49 -16.86 36.78
CA GLU A 324 36.27 -16.04 37.71
C GLU A 324 36.79 -16.87 38.91
N ARG A 325 35.97 -17.76 39.48
CA ARG A 325 36.38 -18.66 40.58
C ARG A 325 37.47 -19.67 40.19
N ARG A 326 37.61 -20.00 38.90
CA ARG A 326 38.69 -20.87 38.40
C ARG A 326 40.03 -20.14 38.22
N GLY A 327 40.10 -18.84 38.56
CA GLY A 327 41.26 -17.96 38.41
C GLY A 327 42.24 -17.88 39.59
N ALA A 328 42.39 -18.91 40.44
CA ALA A 328 43.40 -18.93 41.51
C ALA A 328 44.27 -20.21 41.52
N SER A 329 45.59 -20.03 41.38
CA SER A 329 46.77 -20.81 41.86
C SER A 329 46.55 -22.29 42.31
N ARG A 330 47.26 -23.36 41.90
CA ARG A 330 48.62 -23.61 41.37
C ARG A 330 48.57 -24.92 40.56
N ASP A 331 49.24 -24.97 39.41
CA ASP A 331 49.94 -26.16 38.86
C ASP A 331 50.31 -25.89 37.41
N TYR A 332 51.41 -25.15 37.28
CA TYR A 332 51.89 -24.52 36.05
C TYR A 332 52.28 -25.52 34.95
N HIS A 333 52.64 -26.77 35.29
CA HIS A 333 52.96 -27.80 34.30
C HIS A 333 51.76 -28.66 33.86
N ALA A 334 50.74 -28.85 34.71
CA ALA A 334 49.43 -29.35 34.27
C ALA A 334 48.68 -28.29 33.43
N ARG A 335 48.95 -27.00 33.67
CA ARG A 335 48.41 -25.88 32.90
C ARG A 335 48.88 -25.83 31.46
N ILE A 336 50.11 -26.19 31.10
CA ILE A 336 50.48 -26.14 29.66
C ILE A 336 49.76 -27.24 28.87
N ALA A 337 49.67 -28.46 29.41
CA ALA A 337 48.90 -29.54 28.81
C ALA A 337 47.37 -29.33 28.89
N GLY A 338 46.89 -28.63 29.92
CA GLY A 338 45.48 -28.24 30.10
C GLY A 338 45.08 -27.01 29.29
N VAL A 339 45.99 -26.07 29.05
CA VAL A 339 45.82 -24.91 28.16
C VAL A 339 45.83 -25.42 26.74
N CYS A 340 46.78 -26.24 26.28
CA CYS A 340 46.68 -26.78 24.91
C CYS A 340 45.41 -27.61 24.67
N ARG A 341 44.95 -28.41 25.65
CA ARG A 341 43.65 -29.11 25.55
C ARG A 341 42.45 -28.18 25.68
N GLY A 342 42.53 -27.15 26.51
CA GLY A 342 41.48 -26.17 26.76
C GLY A 342 41.32 -25.16 25.63
N THR A 343 42.41 -24.71 25.00
CA THR A 343 42.41 -23.89 23.79
C THR A 343 41.96 -24.73 22.60
N ARG A 344 42.33 -26.01 22.51
CA ARG A 344 41.80 -26.90 21.46
C ARG A 344 40.32 -27.23 21.66
N ALA A 345 39.87 -27.41 22.90
CA ALA A 345 38.45 -27.55 23.22
C ALA A 345 37.68 -26.24 22.94
N ARG A 346 38.23 -25.07 23.32
CA ARG A 346 37.66 -23.76 22.98
C ARG A 346 37.61 -23.53 21.49
N LEU A 347 38.70 -23.76 20.76
CA LEU A 347 38.72 -23.66 19.30
C LEU A 347 37.77 -24.67 18.67
N ARG A 348 37.64 -25.88 19.21
CA ARG A 348 36.66 -26.84 18.72
C ARG A 348 35.23 -26.38 18.99
N ASP A 349 34.95 -25.84 20.18
CA ASP A 349 33.63 -25.36 20.57
C ASP A 349 33.27 -24.06 19.84
N GLU A 350 34.25 -23.17 19.60
CA GLU A 350 34.14 -21.97 18.77
C GLU A 350 33.97 -22.35 17.30
N LEU A 351 34.73 -23.31 16.77
CA LEU A 351 34.54 -23.82 15.42
C LEU A 351 33.19 -24.52 15.28
N ILE A 352 32.73 -25.29 16.28
CA ILE A 352 31.39 -25.89 16.29
C ILE A 352 30.31 -24.79 16.36
N ALA A 353 30.51 -23.75 17.17
CA ALA A 353 29.60 -22.60 17.28
C ALA A 353 29.57 -21.75 15.99
N ASP A 354 30.71 -21.60 15.32
CA ASP A 354 30.87 -20.93 14.01
C ASP A 354 30.45 -21.85 12.84
N GLY A 355 29.96 -23.06 13.15
CA GLY A 355 29.34 -23.95 12.18
C GLY A 355 30.30 -24.82 11.38
N ALA A 356 31.52 -25.09 11.87
CA ALA A 356 32.45 -26.03 11.25
C ALA A 356 31.90 -27.47 11.24
N ASP A 357 31.04 -27.85 12.19
CA ASP A 357 30.41 -29.18 12.22
C ASP A 357 29.38 -29.34 11.08
N PRO A 358 29.65 -30.22 10.09
CA PRO A 358 28.74 -30.45 8.97
C PRO A 358 27.41 -31.09 9.41
N GLU A 359 27.41 -31.90 10.48
CA GLU A 359 26.22 -32.59 10.96
C GLU A 359 25.29 -31.62 11.69
N LEU A 360 25.84 -30.71 12.50
CA LEU A 360 25.08 -29.64 13.14
C LEU A 360 24.45 -28.70 12.09
N ARG A 361 25.20 -28.32 11.05
CA ARG A 361 24.66 -27.52 9.92
C ARG A 361 23.50 -28.21 9.24
N LEU A 362 23.60 -29.53 9.02
CA LEU A 362 22.52 -30.30 8.43
C LEU A 362 21.27 -30.31 9.33
N ARG A 363 21.43 -30.53 10.65
CA ARG A 363 20.31 -30.49 11.61
C ARG A 363 19.63 -29.13 11.65
N LEU A 364 20.39 -28.04 11.65
CA LEU A 364 19.84 -26.68 11.61
C LEU A 364 19.08 -26.40 10.32
N ARG A 365 19.57 -26.87 9.17
CA ARG A 365 18.86 -26.76 7.89
C ARG A 365 17.54 -27.53 7.92
N LEU A 366 17.54 -28.77 8.43
CA LEU A 366 16.34 -29.59 8.58
C LEU A 366 15.31 -28.97 9.55
N ALA A 367 15.78 -28.39 10.66
CA ALA A 367 14.91 -27.67 11.59
C ALA A 367 14.30 -26.41 10.93
N ALA A 368 15.10 -25.66 10.17
CA ALA A 368 14.64 -24.48 9.45
C ALA A 368 13.68 -24.81 8.29
N THR A 369 13.83 -25.96 7.62
CA THR A 369 12.84 -26.42 6.62
C THR A 369 11.55 -26.87 7.30
N ALA A 370 11.63 -27.64 8.39
CA ALA A 370 10.45 -28.07 9.15
C ALA A 370 9.66 -26.90 9.73
N GLU A 371 10.32 -25.83 10.17
CA GLU A 371 9.66 -24.59 10.61
C GLU A 371 8.98 -23.84 9.45
N ARG A 372 9.64 -23.78 8.28
CA ARG A 372 9.03 -23.21 7.07
C ARG A 372 7.80 -23.99 6.63
N GLU A 373 7.86 -25.31 6.67
CA GLU A 373 6.73 -26.18 6.36
C GLU A 373 5.58 -25.99 7.35
N ARG A 374 5.86 -25.88 8.66
CA ARG A 374 4.85 -25.57 9.67
C ARG A 374 4.18 -24.22 9.43
N ARG A 375 4.94 -23.17 9.10
CA ARG A 375 4.38 -21.86 8.76
C ARG A 375 3.55 -21.89 7.49
N ALA A 376 4.01 -22.61 6.47
CA ALA A 376 3.26 -22.78 5.22
C ALA A 376 1.94 -23.54 5.44
N ALA A 377 1.96 -24.60 6.26
CA ALA A 377 0.78 -25.37 6.64
C ALA A 377 -0.21 -24.51 7.44
N ALA A 378 0.25 -23.71 8.40
CA ALA A 378 -0.60 -22.78 9.15
C ALA A 378 -1.24 -21.72 8.25
N ALA A 379 -0.47 -21.15 7.31
CA ALA A 379 -0.99 -20.19 6.34
C ALA A 379 -1.97 -20.82 5.33
N ALA A 380 -1.78 -22.10 4.98
CA ALA A 380 -2.73 -22.85 4.15
C ALA A 380 -4.03 -23.14 4.91
N ALA A 381 -3.95 -23.53 6.18
CA ALA A 381 -5.12 -23.76 7.03
C ALA A 381 -5.96 -22.49 7.24
N GLU A 382 -5.31 -21.34 7.44
CA GLU A 382 -6.04 -20.07 7.58
C GLU A 382 -6.73 -19.67 6.27
N ARG A 383 -6.07 -19.85 5.11
CA ARG A 383 -6.69 -19.62 3.80
C ARG A 383 -7.92 -20.50 3.60
N ALA A 384 -7.82 -21.80 3.88
CA ALA A 384 -8.94 -22.74 3.78
C ALA A 384 -10.11 -22.34 4.70
N ARG A 385 -9.82 -21.84 5.91
CA ARG A 385 -10.84 -21.34 6.84
C ARG A 385 -11.57 -20.11 6.29
N LEU A 386 -10.84 -19.17 5.69
CA LEU A 386 -11.44 -17.98 5.08
C LEU A 386 -12.29 -18.32 3.86
N GLU A 387 -11.84 -19.26 3.03
CA GLU A 387 -12.61 -19.78 1.88
C GLU A 387 -13.92 -20.44 2.33
N ALA A 388 -13.87 -21.31 3.35
CA ALA A 388 -15.06 -21.95 3.91
C ALA A 388 -16.06 -20.92 4.49
N LEU A 389 -15.57 -19.86 5.13
CA LEU A 389 -16.43 -18.76 5.61
C LEU A 389 -17.05 -17.96 4.46
N ALA A 390 -16.33 -17.77 3.36
CA ALA A 390 -16.85 -17.08 2.18
C ALA A 390 -17.94 -17.91 1.49
N GLU A 391 -17.75 -19.22 1.36
CA GLU A 391 -18.74 -20.15 0.81
C GLU A 391 -20.02 -20.16 1.68
N ALA A 392 -19.88 -20.30 3.00
CA ALA A 392 -21.01 -20.26 3.92
C ALA A 392 -21.80 -18.92 3.84
N ARG A 393 -21.11 -17.80 3.66
CA ARG A 393 -21.76 -16.48 3.45
C ARG A 393 -22.52 -16.41 2.13
N LEU A 394 -21.98 -16.98 1.05
CA LEU A 394 -22.65 -17.03 -0.24
C LEU A 394 -23.93 -17.88 -0.17
N GLU A 395 -23.85 -19.05 0.45
CA GLU A 395 -25.03 -19.92 0.66
C GLU A 395 -26.11 -19.20 1.47
N LEU A 396 -25.73 -18.53 2.56
CA LEU A 396 -26.67 -17.74 3.36
C LEU A 396 -27.32 -16.61 2.54
N ALA A 397 -26.53 -15.90 1.73
CA ALA A 397 -27.04 -14.84 0.87
C ALA A 397 -28.04 -15.36 -0.18
N LEU A 398 -27.76 -16.51 -0.80
CA LEU A 398 -28.66 -17.17 -1.74
C LEU A 398 -29.95 -17.64 -1.05
N ALA A 399 -29.85 -18.20 0.16
CA ALA A 399 -31.01 -18.62 0.95
C ALA A 399 -31.90 -17.43 1.36
N VAL A 400 -31.31 -16.32 1.80
CA VAL A 400 -32.03 -15.09 2.13
C VAL A 400 -32.72 -14.51 0.89
N ARG A 401 -32.00 -14.43 -0.24
CA ARG A 401 -32.59 -14.00 -1.52
C ARG A 401 -33.76 -14.88 -1.94
N GLY A 402 -33.62 -16.20 -1.82
CA GLY A 402 -34.70 -17.15 -2.11
C GLY A 402 -35.96 -16.89 -1.27
N ARG A 403 -35.82 -16.66 0.03
CA ARG A 403 -36.95 -16.31 0.91
C ARG A 403 -37.59 -14.98 0.54
N LEU A 404 -36.79 -13.95 0.25
CA LEU A 404 -37.30 -12.64 -0.15
C LEU A 404 -38.08 -12.71 -1.48
N VAL A 405 -37.56 -13.46 -2.46
CA VAL A 405 -38.25 -13.71 -3.73
C VAL A 405 -39.57 -14.45 -3.47
N ALA A 406 -39.57 -15.53 -2.69
CA ALA A 406 -40.79 -16.27 -2.35
C ALA A 406 -41.83 -15.38 -1.64
N GLN A 407 -41.39 -14.53 -0.69
CA GLN A 407 -42.25 -13.59 0.01
C GLN A 407 -42.85 -12.53 -0.93
N HIS A 408 -42.08 -12.02 -1.89
CA HIS A 408 -42.61 -11.10 -2.89
C HIS A 408 -43.62 -11.76 -3.83
N VAL A 409 -43.35 -13.01 -4.24
CA VAL A 409 -44.29 -13.79 -5.06
C VAL A 409 -45.59 -14.04 -4.32
N ALA A 410 -45.53 -14.42 -3.03
CA ALA A 410 -46.72 -14.61 -2.19
C ALA A 410 -47.56 -13.32 -2.03
N ARG A 411 -46.97 -12.14 -2.23
CA ARG A 411 -47.67 -10.83 -2.21
C ARG A 411 -48.17 -10.38 -3.59
N GLY A 412 -48.13 -11.26 -4.60
CA GLY A 412 -48.56 -10.94 -5.96
C GLY A 412 -47.46 -10.34 -6.86
N GLY A 413 -46.19 -10.34 -6.41
CA GLY A 413 -45.06 -10.00 -7.26
C GLY A 413 -44.81 -11.08 -8.32
N ALA A 414 -44.53 -10.67 -9.56
CA ALA A 414 -44.10 -11.60 -10.61
C ALA A 414 -42.56 -11.69 -10.66
N VAL A 415 -42.02 -12.91 -10.73
CA VAL A 415 -40.58 -13.12 -10.98
C VAL A 415 -40.28 -12.69 -12.41
N ARG A 416 -39.30 -11.78 -12.58
CA ARG A 416 -38.84 -11.39 -13.92
C ARG A 416 -38.17 -12.57 -14.60
N THR A 417 -38.72 -13.04 -15.71
CA THR A 417 -38.03 -14.00 -16.58
C THR A 417 -36.82 -13.34 -17.25
N ALA A 418 -35.90 -14.14 -17.80
CA ALA A 418 -34.81 -13.59 -18.58
C ALA A 418 -35.34 -12.67 -19.69
N MET A 419 -34.74 -11.49 -19.84
CA MET A 419 -35.12 -10.54 -20.89
C MET A 419 -34.91 -11.20 -22.25
N PRO A 420 -35.89 -11.19 -23.17
CA PRO A 420 -35.70 -11.72 -24.50
C PRO A 420 -34.59 -10.95 -25.25
N ALA A 421 -34.04 -11.56 -26.29
CA ALA A 421 -33.08 -10.87 -27.15
C ALA A 421 -33.71 -9.60 -27.75
N PRO A 422 -32.95 -8.50 -27.93
CA PRO A 422 -33.43 -7.32 -28.63
C PRO A 422 -33.94 -7.68 -30.03
N ILE A 423 -35.05 -7.07 -30.45
CA ILE A 423 -35.56 -7.22 -31.81
C ILE A 423 -34.79 -6.22 -32.68
N ASP A 424 -34.25 -6.71 -33.81
CA ASP A 424 -33.63 -5.84 -34.81
C ASP A 424 -34.73 -5.09 -35.55
N GLU A 425 -34.83 -3.79 -35.30
CA GLU A 425 -35.81 -2.92 -35.93
C GLU A 425 -35.21 -2.26 -37.16
N MET A 426 -35.95 -2.33 -38.27
CA MET A 426 -35.67 -1.53 -39.45
C MET A 426 -36.46 -0.22 -39.37
N PRO A 427 -35.85 0.91 -38.99
CA PRO A 427 -36.56 2.16 -38.70
C PRO A 427 -37.23 2.84 -39.91
N GLY A 428 -36.90 2.38 -41.12
CA GLY A 428 -37.30 3.03 -42.37
C GLY A 428 -36.56 4.35 -42.60
N GLU A 429 -37.09 5.16 -43.53
CA GLU A 429 -36.60 6.53 -43.74
C GLU A 429 -37.14 7.47 -42.65
N PRO A 430 -36.35 8.46 -42.19
CA PRO A 430 -36.80 9.44 -41.22
C PRO A 430 -37.98 10.27 -41.78
N PRO A 431 -39.00 10.60 -40.97
CA PRO A 431 -40.15 11.37 -41.42
C PRO A 431 -39.78 12.75 -41.99
N MET A 432 -38.75 13.39 -41.42
CA MET A 432 -38.21 14.69 -41.83
C MET A 432 -36.72 14.79 -41.47
N ALA A 433 -36.03 15.75 -42.10
CA ALA A 433 -34.66 16.09 -41.71
C ALA A 433 -34.59 16.52 -40.23
N GLY A 434 -33.58 16.02 -39.51
CA GLY A 434 -33.37 16.32 -38.09
C GLY A 434 -34.01 15.33 -37.11
N TYR A 435 -34.71 14.30 -37.57
CA TYR A 435 -35.19 13.21 -36.70
C TYR A 435 -34.07 12.19 -36.42
N ALA A 436 -33.99 11.73 -35.17
CA ALA A 436 -33.08 10.66 -34.76
C ALA A 436 -33.90 9.43 -34.35
N TRP A 437 -33.49 8.25 -34.81
CA TRP A 437 -34.13 7.00 -34.41
C TRP A 437 -33.70 6.61 -32.99
N GLU A 438 -34.68 6.38 -32.10
CA GLU A 438 -34.45 5.71 -30.83
C GLU A 438 -34.84 4.24 -30.96
N PRO A 439 -33.89 3.28 -30.85
CA PRO A 439 -34.19 1.86 -30.93
C PRO A 439 -35.20 1.42 -29.87
N GLY A 440 -36.09 0.51 -30.25
CA GLY A 440 -37.01 -0.14 -29.34
C GLY A 440 -36.28 -0.91 -28.24
N HIS A 441 -36.99 -1.15 -27.14
CA HIS A 441 -36.45 -1.88 -26.00
C HIS A 441 -37.52 -2.68 -25.27
N TRP A 442 -37.09 -3.70 -24.53
CA TRP A 442 -37.98 -4.50 -23.69
C TRP A 442 -38.34 -3.73 -22.41
N ILE A 443 -39.64 -3.58 -22.14
CA ILE A 443 -40.16 -3.07 -20.87
C ILE A 443 -40.84 -4.19 -20.07
N TRP A 444 -40.69 -4.17 -18.75
CA TRP A 444 -41.37 -5.11 -17.86
C TRP A 444 -42.71 -4.52 -17.42
N TYR A 445 -43.81 -5.02 -17.98
CA TYR A 445 -45.15 -4.50 -17.72
C TYR A 445 -46.16 -5.63 -17.54
N GLY A 446 -46.94 -5.61 -16.46
CA GLY A 446 -47.97 -6.62 -16.19
C GLY A 446 -47.43 -8.05 -16.02
N GLY A 447 -46.22 -8.20 -15.48
CA GLY A 447 -45.62 -9.53 -15.24
C GLY A 447 -45.03 -10.21 -16.47
N GLN A 448 -44.88 -9.49 -17.57
CA GLN A 448 -44.30 -10.00 -18.82
C GLN A 448 -43.39 -8.95 -19.49
N TRP A 449 -42.45 -9.43 -20.28
CA TRP A 449 -41.67 -8.58 -21.17
C TRP A 449 -42.56 -8.15 -22.34
N ARG A 450 -42.67 -6.84 -22.57
CA ARG A 450 -43.34 -6.26 -23.74
C ARG A 450 -42.32 -5.46 -24.53
N TRP A 451 -42.28 -5.68 -25.84
CA TRP A 451 -41.46 -4.87 -26.73
C TRP A 451 -42.10 -3.50 -26.86
N GLN A 452 -41.36 -2.45 -26.51
CA GLN A 452 -41.71 -1.09 -26.87
C GLN A 452 -40.97 -0.76 -28.16
N ALA A 453 -41.73 -0.61 -29.24
CA ALA A 453 -41.16 -0.31 -30.54
C ALA A 453 -40.39 1.00 -30.52
N GLY A 454 -39.31 1.07 -31.30
CA GLY A 454 -38.55 2.29 -31.51
C GLY A 454 -39.39 3.36 -32.16
N TYR A 455 -38.93 4.60 -32.06
CA TYR A 455 -39.63 5.75 -32.61
C TYR A 455 -38.67 6.86 -33.01
N TRP A 456 -39.12 7.71 -33.93
CA TRP A 456 -38.37 8.87 -34.40
C TRP A 456 -38.54 10.03 -33.42
N LEU A 457 -37.45 10.44 -32.79
CA LEU A 457 -37.38 11.66 -31.96
C LEU A 457 -37.12 12.86 -32.87
N GLY A 458 -38.07 13.79 -32.92
CA GLY A 458 -37.82 15.11 -33.50
C GLY A 458 -36.80 15.83 -32.63
N THR A 459 -35.68 16.28 -33.21
CA THR A 459 -34.89 17.29 -32.52
C THR A 459 -35.73 18.55 -32.48
N ASN A 460 -36.43 18.76 -31.36
CA ASN A 460 -36.85 20.09 -30.97
C ASN A 460 -35.55 20.83 -30.69
N ALA A 461 -34.93 21.35 -31.74
CA ALA A 461 -33.95 22.42 -31.64
C ALA A 461 -34.73 23.64 -31.13
N SER A 462 -35.14 23.59 -29.85
CA SER A 462 -35.26 24.78 -29.04
C SER A 462 -33.89 25.41 -29.14
N ALA A 463 -33.77 26.38 -30.04
CA ALA A 463 -32.59 27.20 -30.20
C ALA A 463 -32.33 27.84 -28.84
N ALA A 464 -31.52 27.17 -28.02
CA ALA A 464 -30.75 27.82 -26.99
C ALA A 464 -29.77 28.70 -27.76
N VAL A 465 -30.26 29.87 -28.18
CA VAL A 465 -29.44 31.01 -28.56
C VAL A 465 -28.59 31.26 -27.33
N ALA A 466 -27.37 30.75 -27.35
CA ALA A 466 -26.35 31.16 -26.41
C ALA A 466 -26.09 32.64 -26.70
N THR A 467 -26.78 33.52 -26.00
CA THR A 467 -26.43 34.93 -25.93
C THR A 467 -25.09 34.98 -25.21
N SER A 468 -24.01 34.90 -25.99
CA SER A 468 -22.67 35.22 -25.50
C SER A 468 -22.66 36.73 -25.20
N THR A 469 -22.90 37.08 -23.95
CA THR A 469 -22.63 38.44 -23.45
C THR A 469 -21.13 38.72 -23.66
N PRO A 470 -20.74 39.74 -24.45
CA PRO A 470 -19.35 40.12 -24.56
C PRO A 470 -18.90 40.72 -23.22
N GLY A 471 -18.03 40.02 -22.49
CA GLY A 471 -17.38 40.54 -21.30
C GLY A 471 -16.42 41.70 -21.65
N PRO A 472 -16.27 42.70 -20.78
CA PRO A 472 -15.42 43.86 -21.04
C PRO A 472 -13.95 43.45 -21.21
N ALA A 473 -13.32 43.98 -22.24
CA ALA A 473 -11.93 43.75 -22.61
C ALA A 473 -10.98 44.06 -21.44
N ALA A 474 -10.20 43.07 -21.02
CA ALA A 474 -9.05 43.29 -20.16
C ALA A 474 -7.90 43.94 -20.99
N PRO A 475 -7.11 44.84 -20.40
CA PRO A 475 -6.01 45.51 -21.10
C PRO A 475 -4.89 44.52 -21.43
N VAL A 476 -4.51 44.52 -22.71
CA VAL A 476 -3.33 43.86 -23.24
C VAL A 476 -2.09 44.51 -22.62
N VAL A 477 -1.40 43.78 -21.75
CA VAL A 477 -0.05 44.15 -21.29
C VAL A 477 0.94 43.63 -22.33
N VAL A 478 1.55 44.57 -23.06
CA VAL A 478 2.65 44.32 -24.00
C VAL A 478 3.92 44.07 -23.18
N ALA A 479 4.47 42.85 -23.25
CA ALA A 479 5.78 42.54 -22.71
C ALA A 479 6.90 43.08 -23.63
N PRO A 480 8.02 43.60 -23.10
CA PRO A 480 9.13 44.06 -23.90
C PRO A 480 9.93 42.91 -24.51
N ALA A 481 10.43 43.14 -25.72
CA ALA A 481 11.26 42.23 -26.50
C ALA A 481 12.59 41.92 -25.79
N VAL A 482 12.93 40.63 -25.74
CA VAL A 482 14.26 40.13 -25.34
C VAL A 482 15.03 39.74 -26.62
N PRO A 483 16.32 40.12 -26.76
CA PRO A 483 17.10 39.89 -27.97
C PRO A 483 17.47 38.41 -28.16
N ALA A 484 17.54 38.02 -29.43
CA ALA A 484 17.79 36.67 -29.92
C ALA A 484 19.15 36.11 -29.50
N GLY A 485 19.14 35.02 -28.74
CA GLY A 485 20.26 34.10 -28.55
C GLY A 485 20.00 32.80 -29.32
N VAL A 486 20.82 32.56 -30.34
CA VAL A 486 20.78 31.39 -31.22
C VAL A 486 20.92 30.10 -30.41
N THR A 487 19.95 29.19 -30.54
CA THR A 487 20.08 27.78 -30.10
C THR A 487 19.72 26.88 -31.27
N ILE A 488 20.68 26.06 -31.71
CA ILE A 488 20.49 25.03 -32.73
C ILE A 488 19.78 23.85 -32.06
N GLY A 489 18.51 23.63 -32.41
CA GLY A 489 17.72 22.48 -31.96
C GLY A 489 17.33 21.60 -33.14
N VAL A 490 17.86 20.38 -33.18
CA VAL A 490 17.40 19.32 -34.10
C VAL A 490 16.00 18.89 -33.67
N THR A 491 15.03 18.99 -34.58
CA THR A 491 13.65 18.53 -34.36
C THR A 491 13.49 17.13 -34.96
N VAL A 492 13.17 16.13 -34.14
CA VAL A 492 12.66 14.84 -34.61
C VAL A 492 11.14 14.85 -34.38
N GLY A 493 10.38 14.96 -35.46
CA GLY A 493 8.92 14.87 -35.43
C GLY A 493 8.47 13.41 -35.43
N VAL A 494 7.86 12.96 -34.34
CA VAL A 494 7.03 11.76 -34.34
C VAL A 494 5.57 12.21 -34.22
N GLY A 495 4.86 12.18 -35.34
CA GLY A 495 3.43 12.46 -35.39
C GLY A 495 2.64 11.27 -34.86
N VAL A 496 1.92 11.45 -33.76
CA VAL A 496 0.86 10.54 -33.32
C VAL A 496 -0.45 11.31 -33.46
N GLY A 497 -1.25 10.95 -34.45
CA GLY A 497 -2.57 11.53 -34.69
C GLY A 497 -3.53 11.12 -33.59
N VAL A 498 -4.03 12.11 -32.83
CA VAL A 498 -5.07 11.91 -31.83
C VAL A 498 -6.42 12.18 -32.51
N GLY A 499 -7.24 11.14 -32.64
CA GLY A 499 -8.60 11.25 -33.18
C GLY A 499 -9.48 12.11 -32.27
N ALA A 500 -10.19 13.07 -32.87
CA ALA A 500 -11.12 13.95 -32.17
C ALA A 500 -12.27 13.15 -31.55
N ALA A 501 -12.38 13.19 -30.22
CA ALA A 501 -13.51 12.63 -29.49
C ALA A 501 -14.76 13.51 -29.70
N ARG A 502 -15.84 12.90 -30.19
CA ARG A 502 -17.16 13.50 -30.41
C ARG A 502 -17.84 13.74 -29.04
N PRO A 503 -18.38 14.93 -28.74
CA PRO A 503 -19.05 15.17 -27.46
C PRO A 503 -20.39 14.39 -27.38
N ALA A 504 -20.66 13.83 -26.20
CA ALA A 504 -21.91 13.14 -25.90
C ALA A 504 -23.09 14.13 -25.79
N PRO A 505 -24.28 13.82 -26.35
CA PRO A 505 -25.44 14.70 -26.23
C PRO A 505 -26.02 14.69 -24.82
N ALA A 506 -26.51 15.86 -24.39
CA ALA A 506 -27.17 16.07 -23.10
C ALA A 506 -28.47 15.27 -22.99
N ARG A 507 -28.71 14.66 -21.82
CA ARG A 507 -29.97 13.97 -21.49
C ARG A 507 -31.07 14.99 -21.17
N PRO A 508 -32.28 14.91 -21.77
CA PRO A 508 -33.40 15.73 -21.34
C PRO A 508 -33.97 15.23 -20.00
N GLN A 509 -34.27 16.16 -19.11
CA GLN A 509 -35.01 15.91 -17.87
C GLN A 509 -36.48 15.61 -18.20
N THR A 510 -36.94 14.42 -17.82
CA THR A 510 -38.36 14.06 -17.88
C THR A 510 -39.04 14.54 -16.59
N GLN A 511 -39.96 15.50 -16.72
CA GLN A 511 -40.81 15.97 -15.62
C GLN A 511 -42.03 15.05 -15.53
N ASP A 512 -42.26 14.43 -14.37
CA ASP A 512 -43.36 13.50 -14.11
C ASP A 512 -44.67 14.27 -13.85
N HIS A 513 -45.56 14.30 -14.84
CA HIS A 513 -46.91 14.85 -14.71
C HIS A 513 -47.91 13.75 -14.33
N ARG A 514 -47.88 13.30 -13.07
CA ARG A 514 -48.94 12.51 -12.46
C ARG A 514 -49.37 13.06 -11.11
N ARG A 515 -50.08 14.19 -11.15
CA ARG A 515 -51.11 14.57 -10.17
C ARG A 515 -52.21 15.36 -10.88
N ARG A 516 -53.19 14.65 -11.42
CA ARG A 516 -54.61 15.04 -11.45
C ARG A 516 -55.45 13.78 -11.40
#